data_AF-A0A4R2CM80-F1
#
_entry.id   AF-A0A4R2CM80-F1
#
_cell.length_a   1.000
_cell.length_b   1.000
_cell.length_c   1.000
_cell.angle_alpha   90.00
_cell.angle_beta   90.00
_cell.angle_gamma   90.00
#
_symmetry.space_group_name_H-M   'P 1'
#
loop_
_entity.id
_entity.type
_entity.pdbx_description
1 polymer ?
#
loop_
_entity_poly.entity_id
_entity_poly.type
_entity_poly.pdbx_seq_one_letter_code
_entity_poly.pdbx_strand_id
1 'polypeptide(L)'
;MPLIVSGYLYRGEILLHSARQTRDRTSVPLTRPFARMPARSGAYRVGATVAEMLEVLPRRMDDDPRHQVDEFLSFAGIADWVAFYAESLTVNLQGRADS
;
A
#
# COMPACT_ATOMS: atom_id res chain seq x y z
N MET A 1 -4.01 4.60 15.69
CA MET A 1 -3.16 5.11 14.59
C MET A 1 -3.92 4.92 13.29
N PRO A 2 -3.76 5.81 12.30
CA PRO A 2 -4.43 5.61 11.03
C PRO A 2 -3.92 4.33 10.36
N LEU A 3 -4.84 3.54 9.82
CA LEU A 3 -4.54 2.46 8.88
C LEU A 3 -4.52 3.08 7.49
N ILE A 4 -3.45 2.83 6.74
CA ILE A 4 -3.24 3.43 5.44
C ILE A 4 -2.94 2.33 4.43
N VAL A 5 -3.68 2.34 3.33
CA VAL A 5 -3.40 1.54 2.13
C VAL A 5 -3.25 2.50 0.95
N SER A 6 -2.16 2.35 0.24
CA SER A 6 -1.82 3.13 -0.95
C SER A 6 -1.84 2.21 -2.15
N GLY A 7 -2.40 2.70 -3.24
CA GLY A 7 -2.54 1.96 -4.48
C GLY A 7 -2.03 2.74 -5.68
N TYR A 8 -1.46 2.01 -6.64
CA TYR A 8 -1.02 2.53 -7.92
C TYR A 8 -1.69 1.75 -9.04
N LEU A 9 -2.30 2.48 -9.98
CA LEU A 9 -2.71 1.92 -11.26
C LEU A 9 -1.58 2.17 -12.26
N TYR A 10 -0.92 1.10 -12.70
CA TYR A 10 0.22 1.16 -13.61
C TYR A 10 0.16 0.00 -14.60
N ARG A 11 0.25 0.31 -15.91
CA ARG A 11 0.31 -0.68 -17.01
C ARG A 11 -0.71 -1.83 -16.91
N GLY A 12 -1.95 -1.50 -16.56
CA GLY A 12 -3.04 -2.47 -16.47
C GLY A 12 -3.05 -3.31 -15.18
N GLU A 13 -2.27 -2.92 -14.17
CA GLU A 13 -2.22 -3.54 -12.86
C GLU A 13 -2.53 -2.53 -11.75
N ILE A 14 -3.13 -3.03 -10.68
CA ILE A 14 -3.28 -2.33 -9.41
C ILE A 14 -2.25 -2.94 -8.46
N LEU A 15 -1.34 -2.10 -7.98
CA LEU A 15 -0.30 -2.44 -7.02
C LEU A 15 -0.62 -1.75 -5.70
N LEU A 16 -0.73 -2.50 -4.62
CA LEU A 16 -1.11 -2.01 -3.31
C LEU A 16 0.01 -2.25 -2.31
N HIS A 17 0.18 -1.31 -1.39
CA HIS A 17 0.96 -1.48 -0.18
C HIS A 17 0.27 -0.80 0.99
N SER A 18 0.69 -1.13 2.21
CA SER A 18 0.32 -0.33 3.37
C SER A 18 1.29 0.82 3.60
N ALA A 19 0.85 1.83 4.34
CA ALA A 19 1.73 2.80 4.98
C ALA A 19 1.53 2.74 6.49
N ARG A 20 2.58 3.08 7.22
CA ARG A 20 2.57 3.19 8.68
C ARG A 20 2.94 4.58 9.11
N GLN A 21 2.60 4.90 10.34
CA GLN A 21 3.03 6.13 10.98
C GLN A 21 3.92 5.74 12.15
N THR A 22 5.09 6.33 12.30
CA THR A 22 5.96 6.15 13.47
C THR A 22 5.38 6.88 14.69
N ARG A 23 5.93 6.65 15.88
CA ARG A 23 5.48 7.28 17.14
C ARG A 23 5.60 8.81 17.11
N ASP A 24 6.60 9.34 16.41
CA ASP A 24 6.84 10.77 16.19
C ASP A 24 5.92 11.38 15.10
N ARG A 25 4.96 10.61 14.58
CA ARG A 25 4.02 10.98 13.53
C ARG A 25 4.61 11.06 12.11
N THR A 26 5.85 10.65 11.89
CA THR A 26 6.40 10.52 10.54
C THR A 26 5.70 9.37 9.78
N SER A 27 5.33 9.58 8.52
CA SER A 27 4.75 8.49 7.71
C SER A 27 5.85 7.68 7.05
N VAL A 28 5.76 6.36 7.15
CA VAL A 28 6.58 5.39 6.43
C VAL A 28 5.70 4.78 5.34
N PRO A 29 5.81 5.26 4.09
CA PRO A 29 4.74 5.06 3.11
C PRO A 29 4.70 3.66 2.52
N LEU A 30 5.83 2.96 2.35
CA LEU A 30 5.87 1.63 1.73
C LEU A 30 6.17 0.57 2.77
N THR A 31 5.14 -0.14 3.25
CA THR A 31 5.28 -1.27 4.17
C THR A 31 4.37 -2.43 3.75
N ARG A 32 4.72 -3.65 4.17
CA ARG A 32 3.84 -4.82 4.03
C ARG A 32 2.54 -4.71 4.83
N PRO A 33 1.43 -5.29 4.34
CA PRO A 33 1.35 -6.22 3.19
C PRO A 33 1.45 -5.52 1.83
N PHE A 34 1.85 -6.28 0.81
CA PHE A 34 1.80 -5.87 -0.60
C PHE A 34 0.77 -6.73 -1.33
N ALA A 35 0.07 -6.15 -2.30
CA ALA A 35 -0.85 -6.90 -3.15
C ALA A 35 -0.76 -6.42 -4.59
N ARG A 36 -1.11 -7.31 -5.51
CA ARG A 36 -1.12 -7.05 -6.96
C ARG A 36 -2.36 -7.70 -7.56
N MET A 37 -3.04 -6.98 -8.45
CA MET A 37 -4.17 -7.50 -9.20
C MET A 37 -4.29 -6.82 -10.56
N PRO A 38 -4.92 -7.46 -11.56
CA PRO A 38 -5.25 -6.78 -12.81
C PRO A 38 -6.16 -5.57 -12.59
N ALA A 39 -5.98 -4.50 -13.37
CA ALA A 39 -6.85 -3.31 -13.32
C ALA A 39 -8.33 -3.62 -13.61
N ARG A 40 -8.58 -4.72 -14.33
CA ARG A 40 -9.92 -5.23 -14.63
C ARG A 40 -10.56 -6.07 -13.52
N SER A 41 -9.95 -6.15 -12.33
CA SER A 41 -10.43 -7.00 -11.23
C SER A 41 -11.80 -6.61 -10.66
N GLY A 42 -12.30 -5.40 -10.98
CA GLY A 42 -13.61 -4.92 -10.57
C GLY A 42 -13.63 -4.43 -9.12
N ALA A 43 -14.56 -3.53 -8.80
CA ALA A 43 -14.59 -2.81 -7.53
C ALA A 43 -14.68 -3.72 -6.29
N TYR A 44 -15.49 -4.79 -6.36
CA TYR A 44 -15.65 -5.74 -5.25
C TYR A 44 -14.32 -6.40 -4.85
N ARG A 45 -13.56 -6.92 -5.83
CA ARG A 45 -12.29 -7.60 -5.56
C ARG A 45 -11.21 -6.66 -5.04
N VAL A 46 -11.19 -5.43 -5.56
CA VAL A 46 -10.32 -4.36 -5.04
C VAL A 46 -10.66 -4.09 -3.58
N GLY A 47 -11.94 -3.88 -3.26
CA GLY A 47 -12.41 -3.64 -1.90
C GLY A 47 -12.09 -4.79 -0.95
N ALA A 48 -12.34 -6.03 -1.35
CA ALA A 48 -12.02 -7.21 -0.56
C ALA A 48 -10.51 -7.31 -0.24
N THR A 49 -9.65 -7.09 -1.25
CA THR A 49 -8.20 -7.12 -1.05
C THR A 49 -7.74 -6.01 -0.10
N VAL A 50 -8.29 -4.80 -0.24
CA VAL A 50 -7.97 -3.69 0.68
C VAL A 50 -8.41 -4.03 2.11
N ALA A 51 -9.60 -4.62 2.29
CA ALA A 51 -10.09 -5.04 3.59
C ALA A 51 -9.17 -6.11 4.24
N GLU A 52 -8.76 -7.12 3.48
CA GLU A 52 -7.80 -8.15 3.93
C GLU A 52 -6.46 -7.53 4.34
N MET A 53 -5.95 -6.58 3.54
CA MET A 53 -4.72 -5.86 3.87
C MET A 53 -4.85 -5.07 5.17
N LEU A 54 -5.99 -4.42 5.39
CA LEU A 54 -6.26 -3.65 6.61
C LEU A 54 -6.39 -4.54 7.85
N GLU A 55 -6.95 -5.74 7.71
CA GLU A 55 -7.15 -6.69 8.81
C GLU A 55 -5.82 -7.19 9.39
N VAL A 56 -4.83 -7.45 8.54
CA VAL A 56 -3.50 -7.94 8.95
C VAL A 56 -2.58 -6.84 9.46
N LEU A 57 -2.99 -5.57 9.36
CA LEU A 57 -2.19 -4.46 9.88
C LEU A 57 -2.24 -4.43 11.42
N PRO A 58 -1.08 -4.46 12.10
CA PRO A 58 -0.98 -4.30 13.55
C PRO A 58 -1.65 -3.00 13.99
N ARG A 59 -2.57 -3.12 14.95
CA ARG A 59 -3.27 -1.98 15.55
C ARG A 59 -2.38 -1.21 16.55
N ARG A 60 -1.27 -1.81 16.98
CA ARG A 60 -0.26 -1.25 17.86
C ARG A 60 1.10 -1.35 17.19
N MET A 61 1.91 -0.30 17.32
CA MET A 61 3.29 -0.28 16.84
C MET A 61 4.24 -0.60 17.98
N ASP A 62 4.61 -1.88 18.06
CA ASP A 62 5.62 -2.37 18.99
C ASP A 62 7.04 -2.19 18.42
N ASP A 63 7.18 -2.23 17.07
CA ASP A 63 8.44 -2.05 16.34
C ASP A 63 8.44 -0.77 15.48
N ASP A 64 9.62 -0.20 15.18
CA ASP A 64 9.72 0.89 14.21
C ASP A 64 9.54 0.36 12.78
N PRO A 65 8.59 0.90 11.99
CA PRO A 65 8.33 0.42 10.64
C PRO A 65 9.48 0.86 9.73
N ARG A 66 10.04 -0.10 9.00
CA ARG A 66 11.06 0.18 7.98
C ARG A 66 10.39 0.51 6.65
N HIS A 67 10.92 1.50 5.95
CA HIS A 67 10.50 1.81 4.59
C HIS A 67 11.01 0.71 3.64
N GLN A 68 10.09 0.02 2.97
CA GLN A 68 10.37 -1.17 2.14
C GLN A 68 10.21 -0.87 0.65
N VAL A 69 10.90 0.17 0.17
CA VAL A 69 10.80 0.64 -1.23
C VAL A 69 11.28 -0.45 -2.18
N ASP A 70 12.49 -0.95 -1.96
CA ASP A 70 13.12 -1.92 -2.86
C ASP A 70 12.34 -3.24 -2.89
N GLU A 71 11.82 -3.69 -1.75
CA GLU A 71 10.99 -4.88 -1.70
C GLU A 71 9.65 -4.70 -2.43
N PHE A 72 9.05 -3.51 -2.36
CA PHE A 72 7.82 -3.22 -3.10
C PHE A 72 8.08 -3.18 -4.61
N LEU A 73 9.12 -2.46 -5.05
CA LEU A 73 9.49 -2.37 -6.47
C LEU A 73 9.85 -3.75 -7.03
N SER A 74 10.61 -4.55 -6.27
CA SER A 74 10.93 -5.93 -6.64
C SER A 74 9.68 -6.80 -6.72
N PHE A 75 8.76 -6.70 -5.75
CA PHE A 75 7.48 -7.42 -5.76
C PHE A 75 6.63 -7.06 -6.99
N ALA A 76 6.62 -5.77 -7.35
CA ALA A 76 5.88 -5.25 -8.49
C ALA A 76 6.58 -5.50 -9.84
N GLY A 77 7.81 -6.01 -9.85
CA GLY A 77 8.60 -6.19 -11.07
C GLY A 77 8.98 -4.87 -11.75
N ILE A 78 9.15 -3.80 -10.97
CA ILE A 78 9.46 -2.46 -11.46
C ILE A 78 10.97 -2.24 -11.38
N ALA A 79 11.61 -2.08 -12.54
CA ALA A 79 13.03 -1.70 -12.63
C ALA A 79 13.21 -0.18 -12.71
N ASP A 80 12.33 0.50 -13.44
CA ASP A 80 12.33 1.96 -13.57
C ASP A 80 11.30 2.58 -12.63
N TRP A 81 11.75 2.91 -11.43
CA TRP A 81 10.90 3.53 -10.41
C TRP A 81 10.47 4.94 -10.80
N VAL A 82 11.28 5.67 -11.59
CA VAL A 82 10.95 7.03 -12.04
C VAL A 82 9.75 6.98 -12.98
N ALA A 83 9.81 6.13 -14.01
CA ALA A 83 8.70 5.93 -14.92
C ALA A 83 7.46 5.42 -14.18
N PHE A 84 7.64 4.49 -13.24
CA PHE A 84 6.53 3.98 -12.44
C PHE A 84 5.78 5.10 -11.71
N TYR A 85 6.45 5.95 -10.93
CA TYR A 85 5.75 7.00 -10.19
C TYR A 85 5.23 8.13 -11.09
N ALA A 86 5.88 8.41 -12.21
CA ALA A 86 5.43 9.44 -13.15
C ALA A 86 4.19 9.02 -13.95
N GLU A 87 4.08 7.74 -14.28
CA GLU A 87 2.99 7.20 -15.12
C GLU A 87 1.83 6.60 -14.31
N SER A 88 2.01 6.40 -13.00
CA SER A 88 0.97 5.82 -12.15
C SER A 88 -0.09 6.82 -11.74
N LEU A 89 -1.35 6.38 -11.73
CA LEU A 89 -2.39 7.02 -10.93
C LEU A 89 -2.30 6.50 -9.49
N THR A 90 -2.19 7.39 -8.51
CA THR A 90 -2.11 7.03 -7.08
C THR A 90 -3.42 7.27 -6.35
N VAL A 91 -3.81 6.31 -5.51
CA VAL A 91 -4.95 6.41 -4.58
C VAL A 91 -4.46 6.10 -3.18
N ASN A 92 -4.84 6.92 -2.20
CA ASN A 92 -4.53 6.69 -0.79
C ASN A 92 -5.84 6.57 0.00
N LEU A 93 -5.97 5.47 0.72
CA LEU A 93 -7.05 5.22 1.67
C LEU A 93 -6.50 5.33 3.08
N GLN A 94 -7.09 6.22 3.87
CA GLN A 94 -6.71 6.46 5.25
C GLN A 94 -7.95 6.46 6.13
N GLY A 95 -7.91 5.69 7.21
CA GLY A 95 -8.99 5.63 8.21
C GLY A 95 -8.45 5.26 9.58
N ARG A 96 -9.29 5.31 10.61
CA ARG A 96 -8.98 4.71 11.92
C ARG A 96 -9.73 3.40 12.07
N ALA A 97 -9.28 2.52 12.97
CA ALA A 97 -9.87 1.20 13.15
C ALA A 97 -11.33 1.24 13.67
N ASP A 98 -11.80 2.41 14.10
CA ASP A 98 -13.12 2.74 14.65
C ASP A 98 -13.94 3.65 13.72
N SER A 99 -13.49 3.86 12.46
CA SER A 99 -14.14 4.73 11.45
C SER A 99 -15.07 3.98 10.52
#